data_AF-G8NX06-F1
#
_entry.id   AF-G8NX06-F1
#
_cell.length_a   1.000
_cell.length_b   1.000
_cell.length_c   1.000
_cell.angle_alpha   90.00
_cell.angle_beta   90.00
_cell.angle_gamma   90.00
#
_symmetry.space_group_name_H-M   'P 1'
#
loop_
_entity.id
_entity.type
_entity.pdbx_description
1 polymer ?
#
loop_
_entity_poly.entity_id
_entity_poly.type
_entity_poly.pdbx_seq_one_letter_code
_entity_poly.pdbx_strand_id
1 'polypeptide(L)' 'MTLHLTPAQEQRLQQLAADSHRTPDELAQEAVDGYLNHLEALAAEVQEGEASAERDGWLTHEEVFERLHKRIKKAA' A
#
# COMPACT_ATOMS: atom_id res chain seq x y z
N MET A 1 -11.65 -6.44 -20.37
CA MET A 1 -11.31 -7.43 -19.34
C MET A 1 -12.54 -7.65 -18.49
N THR A 2 -12.83 -8.90 -18.10
CA THR A 2 -13.97 -9.24 -17.23
C THR A 2 -13.41 -9.79 -15.93
N LEU A 3 -13.81 -9.23 -14.79
CA LEU A 3 -13.43 -9.69 -13.46
C LEU A 3 -14.51 -10.63 -12.93
N HIS A 4 -14.10 -11.82 -12.50
CA HIS A 4 -14.99 -12.77 -11.84
C HIS A 4 -14.76 -12.68 -10.34
N LEU A 5 -15.74 -12.13 -9.63
CA LEU A 5 -15.72 -12.05 -8.17
C LEU A 5 -16.23 -13.36 -7.59
N THR A 6 -15.72 -13.72 -6.41
CA THR A 6 -16.31 -14.80 -5.62
C THR A 6 -17.69 -14.37 -5.11
N PRO A 7 -18.62 -15.30 -4.84
CA PRO A 7 -19.94 -14.95 -4.31
C PRO A 7 -19.88 -14.12 -3.02
N ALA A 8 -18.88 -14.39 -2.17
CA ALA A 8 -18.66 -13.62 -0.95
C ALA A 8 -18.22 -12.17 -1.22
N GLN A 9 -17.39 -11.96 -2.25
CA GLN A 9 -16.99 -10.60 -2.67
C GLN A 9 -18.16 -9.85 -3.28
N GLU A 10 -18.97 -10.49 -4.11
CA GLU A 10 -20.17 -9.87 -4.70
C GLU A 10 -21.15 -9.43 -3.62
N GLN A 11 -21.45 -10.31 -2.65
CA GLN A 11 -22.33 -9.99 -1.53
C GLN A 11 -21.80 -8.78 -0.73
N ARG A 12 -20.50 -8.77 -0.41
CA ARG A 12 -19.89 -7.69 0.35
C ARG A 12 -19.88 -6.37 -0.42
N LEU A 13 -19.58 -6.42 -1.72
CA LEU A 13 -19.58 -5.25 -2.59
C LEU A 13 -20.98 -4.66 -2.72
N GLN A 14 -22.01 -5.49 -2.92
CA GLN A 14 -23.41 -5.05 -2.97
C GLN A 14 -23.85 -4.38 -1.68
N GLN A 15 -23.49 -4.95 -0.52
CA GLN A 15 -23.84 -4.38 0.77
C GLN A 15 -23.17 -3.01 0.97
N LEU A 16 -21.87 -2.91 0.72
CA LEU A 16 -21.13 -1.65 0.85
C LEU A 16 -21.61 -0.57 -0.14
N ALA A 17 -21.97 -0.96 -1.35
CA ALA A 17 -22.54 -0.07 -2.36
C ALA A 17 -23.89 0.49 -1.88
N ALA A 18 -24.77 -0.36 -1.34
CA ALA A 18 -26.05 0.07 -0.77
C ALA A 18 -25.87 1.04 0.40
N ASP A 19 -24.96 0.75 1.32
CA ASP A 19 -24.69 1.58 2.50
C ASP A 19 -24.06 2.95 2.14
N SER A 20 -23.32 3.00 1.04
CA SER A 20 -22.65 4.23 0.57
C SER A 20 -23.43 5.01 -0.48
N HIS A 21 -24.63 4.55 -0.87
CA HIS A 21 -25.43 5.09 -1.97
C HIS A 21 -24.69 5.17 -3.31
N ARG A 22 -23.81 4.19 -3.56
CA ARG A 22 -23.01 4.08 -4.79
C ARG A 22 -23.36 2.80 -5.53
N THR A 23 -22.94 2.69 -6.78
CA THR A 23 -23.06 1.43 -7.51
C THR A 23 -21.92 0.47 -7.13
N PRO A 24 -22.15 -0.86 -7.18
CA PRO A 24 -21.08 -1.85 -7.00
C PRO A 24 -19.90 -1.61 -7.96
N ASP A 25 -20.18 -1.18 -9.19
CA ASP A 25 -19.16 -0.92 -10.20
C ASP A 25 -18.27 0.27 -9.83
N GLU A 26 -18.84 1.40 -9.39
CA GLU A 26 -18.06 2.56 -8.94
C GLU A 26 -17.14 2.20 -7.77
N LEU A 27 -17.65 1.42 -6.81
CA LEU A 27 -16.87 1.00 -5.65
C LEU A 27 -15.78 0.00 -6.04
N ALA A 28 -16.05 -0.90 -6.98
CA ALA A 28 -15.07 -1.84 -7.50
C ALA A 28 -13.94 -1.13 -8.27
N GLN A 29 -14.28 -0.14 -9.11
CA GLN A 29 -13.28 0.65 -9.82
C GLN A 29 -12.39 1.43 -8.84
N GLU A 30 -12.96 2.10 -7.85
CA GLU A 30 -12.17 2.82 -6.85
C GLU A 30 -11.26 1.89 -6.05
N ALA A 31 -11.75 0.71 -5.66
CA ALA A 31 -10.94 -0.27 -4.94
C ALA A 31 -9.76 -0.77 -5.79
N VAL A 32 -9.99 -0.99 -7.09
CA VAL A 32 -8.94 -1.38 -8.03
C VAL A 32 -7.93 -0.25 -8.21
N ASP A 33 -8.38 0.98 -8.47
CA ASP A 33 -7.51 2.16 -8.62
C ASP A 33 -6.67 2.38 -7.35
N GLY A 34 -7.29 2.29 -6.18
CA GLY A 34 -6.59 2.43 -4.90
C GLY A 34 -5.50 1.38 -4.71
N TYR A 35 -5.78 0.12 -5.06
CA TYR A 35 -4.79 -0.95 -4.97
C TYR A 35 -3.66 -0.79 -5.98
N LEU A 36 -3.97 -0.42 -7.23
CA LEU A 36 -2.97 -0.19 -8.27
C LEU A 36 -2.05 0.99 -7.90
N ASN A 37 -2.61 2.12 -7.47
CA ASN A 37 -1.82 3.26 -6.99
C ASN A 37 -0.92 2.89 -5.81
N HIS A 38 -1.41 2.06 -4.88
CA HIS A 38 -0.59 1.56 -3.77
C HIS A 38 0.56 0.68 -4.26
N LEU A 39 0.32 -0.23 -5.21
CA LEU A 39 1.37 -1.08 -5.77
C LEU A 39 2.43 -0.27 -6.53
N GLU A 40 2.03 0.75 -7.28
CA GLU A 40 2.95 1.65 -7.98
C GLU A 40 3.81 2.44 -6.99
N ALA A 41 3.20 3.02 -5.96
CA ALA A 41 3.93 3.73 -4.91
C ALA A 41 4.90 2.80 -4.16
N LEU A 42 4.45 1.60 -3.79
CA LEU A 42 5.29 0.61 -3.12
C LEU A 42 6.48 0.20 -3.98
N ALA A 43 6.27 -0.05 -5.27
CA ALA A 43 7.35 -0.38 -6.19
C ALA A 43 8.38 0.75 -6.27
N ALA A 44 7.92 2.01 -6.37
CA ALA A 44 8.80 3.17 -6.39
C ALA A 44 9.59 3.34 -5.08
N GLU A 45 8.95 3.14 -3.93
CA GLU A 45 9.63 3.22 -2.62
C GLU A 45 10.69 2.13 -2.44
N VAL A 46 10.40 0.90 -2.88
CA VAL A 46 11.37 -0.21 -2.86
C VAL A 46 12.56 0.11 -3.76
N GLN A 47 12.31 0.60 -4.98
CA GLN A 47 13.37 0.98 -5.92
C GLN A 47 14.25 2.10 -5.37
N GLU A 48 13.67 3.12 -4.73
CA GLU A 48 14.47 4.17 -4.08
C GLU A 48 15.29 3.62 -2.91
N GLY A 49 14.72 2.71 -2.12
CA GLY A 49 15.44 2.04 -1.04
C GLY A 49 16.65 1.23 -1.54
N GLU A 50 16.46 0.46 -2.60
CA GLU A 50 17.55 -0.29 -3.26
C GLU A 50 18.61 0.65 -3.82
N ALA A 51 18.20 1.69 -4.54
CA ALA A 51 19.13 2.66 -5.12
C ALA A 51 19.91 3.43 -4.03
N SER A 52 19.29 3.77 -2.90
CA SER A 52 20.00 4.36 -1.76
C SER A 52 20.98 3.39 -1.15
N ALA A 53 20.63 2.10 -1.00
CA ALA A 53 21.54 1.10 -0.46
C ALA A 53 22.74 0.83 -1.39
N GLU A 54 22.55 0.88 -2.71
CA GLU A 54 23.64 0.81 -3.69
C GLU A 54 24.58 2.02 -3.62
N ARG A 55 24.03 3.23 -3.45
CA ARG A 55 24.81 4.47 -3.36
C ARG A 55 25.54 4.63 -2.02
N ASP A 56 24.83 4.38 -0.93
CA ASP A 56 25.24 4.75 0.44
C ASP A 56 25.68 3.54 1.29
N GLY A 57 25.48 2.33 0.77
CA GLY A 57 25.74 1.07 1.46
C GLY A 57 24.51 0.54 2.22
N TRP A 58 24.40 -0.79 2.27
CA TRP A 58 23.40 -1.47 3.09
C TRP A 58 23.69 -1.31 4.58
N LEU A 59 22.63 -1.23 5.39
CA LEU A 59 22.73 -1.14 6.84
C LEU A 59 22.64 -2.51 7.48
N THR A 60 23.43 -2.72 8.52
CA THR A 60 23.22 -3.86 9.42
C THR A 60 22.01 -3.63 10.32
N HIS A 61 21.54 -4.70 10.94
CA HIS A 61 20.46 -4.65 11.92
C HIS A 61 20.77 -3.65 13.07
N GLU A 62 21.99 -3.67 13.59
CA GLU A 62 22.44 -2.80 14.67
C GLU A 62 22.44 -1.32 14.25
N GLU A 63 22.90 -1.03 13.03
CA GLU A 63 22.92 0.33 12.47
C GLU A 63 21.52 0.90 12.29
N VAL A 64 20.55 0.06 11.89
CA VAL A 64 19.14 0.45 11.80
C VAL A 64 18.61 0.88 13.17
N PHE A 65 18.85 0.08 14.22
CA PHE A 65 18.39 0.39 15.58
C PHE A 65 19.05 1.64 16.16
N GLU A 66 20.35 1.84 15.94
CA GLU A 66 21.02 3.07 16.36
C GLU A 66 20.41 4.31 15.70
N ARG A 67 20.19 4.27 14.38
CA ARG A 67 19.60 5.39 13.63
C ARG A 67 18.18 5.68 14.10
N LEU A 68 17.38 4.63 14.34
CA LEU A 68 16.01 4.77 14.84
C LEU A 68 15.98 5.40 16.24
N HIS A 69 16.81 4.92 17.17
CA HIS A 69 16.91 5.49 18.52
C HIS A 69 17.33 6.96 18.50
N LYS A 70 18.27 7.34 17.62
CA LYS A 70 18.68 8.76 17.45
C LYS A 70 17.52 9.63 16.97
N ARG A 71 16.70 9.15 16.02
CA ARG A 71 15.53 9.89 15.51
C ARG A 71 14.45 10.05 16.59
N ILE A 72 14.13 8.99 17.33
CA ILE A 72 13.12 9.04 18.40
C ILE A 72 13.55 10.00 19.51
N LYS A 73 14.83 9.95 19.95
CA LYS A 73 15.35 10.87 20.98
C LYS A 73 15.38 12.34 20.55
N LYS A 74 15.52 12.62 19.25
CA LYS A 74 15.53 13.99 18.71
C LYS A 74 14.11 14.57 18.58
N ALA A 75 13.08 13.72 18.51
CA ALA A 75 11.69 14.13 18.38
C ALA A 75 10.98 14.32 19.72
N ALA A 76 11.62 13.96 20.84
CA ALA A 76 11.16 14.15 22.21
C ALA A 76 11.80 15.38 22.85
#